data_AF-A0A2T7TU38-F1
#
_entry.id   AF-A0A2T7TU38-F1
#
_cell.length_a   1.000
_cell.length_b   1.000
_cell.length_c   1.000
_cell.angle_alpha   90.00
_cell.angle_beta   90.00
_cell.angle_gamma   90.00
#
_symmetry.space_group_name_H-M   'P 1'
#
loop_
_entity.id
_entity.type
_entity.pdbx_description
1 polymer ?
#
loop_
_entity_poly.entity_id
_entity_poly.type
_entity_poly.pdbx_seq_one_letter_code
_entity_poly.pdbx_strand_id
1 'polypeptide(L)'
;MAPHAFLDRLLEVEHSGREGRRVKTSLKMSGLPIGQTLENFDFAFQPAIERSRIATLATGAWIRNAETVLMQGPPGVGKTHLSVALGTRAVEMGFSVLYYRFDELMTALKVDAGLPPAQLKRRRYMNRRC
;
A
#
# COMPACT_ATOMS: atom_id res chain seq x y z
N MET A 1 -8.91 -9.19 -39.23
CA MET A 1 -8.06 -9.28 -38.02
C MET A 1 -7.43 -10.66 -38.01
N ALA A 2 -6.12 -10.79 -37.86
CA ALA A 2 -5.48 -12.10 -37.83
C ALA A 2 -5.87 -12.87 -36.55
N PRO A 3 -5.99 -14.22 -36.57
CA PRO A 3 -6.41 -15.00 -35.40
C PRO A 3 -5.57 -14.76 -34.14
N HIS A 4 -4.25 -14.56 -34.31
CA HIS A 4 -3.35 -14.25 -33.19
C HIS A 4 -3.69 -12.91 -32.53
N ALA A 5 -3.96 -11.87 -33.32
CA ALA A 5 -4.30 -10.55 -32.79
C ALA A 5 -5.60 -10.56 -31.99
N PHE A 6 -6.57 -11.40 -32.37
CA PHE A 6 -7.81 -11.58 -31.60
C PHE A 6 -7.52 -12.24 -30.25
N LEU A 7 -6.70 -13.29 -30.23
CA LEU A 7 -6.28 -13.96 -28.99
C LEU A 7 -5.48 -13.03 -28.08
N ASP A 8 -4.52 -12.28 -28.63
CA ASP A 8 -3.72 -11.31 -27.87
C ASP A 8 -4.62 -10.28 -27.18
N ARG A 9 -5.63 -9.77 -27.89
CA ARG A 9 -6.59 -8.83 -27.32
C ARG A 9 -7.45 -9.46 -26.23
N LEU A 10 -7.90 -10.69 -26.42
CA LEU A 10 -8.69 -11.41 -25.42
C LEU A 10 -7.88 -11.67 -24.15
N LEU A 11 -6.61 -12.08 -24.30
CA LEU A 11 -5.69 -12.31 -23.19
C LEU A 11 -5.38 -11.02 -22.44
N GLU A 12 -5.17 -9.91 -23.13
CA GLU A 12 -4.93 -8.60 -22.53
C GLU A 12 -6.13 -8.14 -21.67
N VAL A 13 -7.35 -8.33 -22.16
CA VAL A 13 -8.58 -8.01 -21.42
C VAL A 13 -8.73 -8.88 -20.18
N GLU A 14 -8.52 -10.19 -20.28
CA GLU A 14 -8.60 -11.08 -19.11
C GLU A 14 -7.49 -10.78 -18.09
N HIS A 15 -6.27 -10.53 -18.56
CA HIS A 15 -5.13 -10.21 -17.70
C HIS A 15 -5.37 -8.92 -16.93
N SER A 16 -5.74 -7.84 -17.61
CA SER A 16 -6.08 -6.55 -16.97
C SER A 16 -7.26 -6.69 -16.00
N GLY A 17 -8.28 -7.48 -16.36
CA GLY A 17 -9.41 -7.78 -15.49
C GLY A 17 -9.01 -8.51 -14.20
N ARG A 18 -8.10 -9.49 -14.27
CA ARG A 18 -7.57 -10.20 -13.11
C ARG A 18 -6.72 -9.28 -12.23
N GLU A 19 -5.83 -8.50 -12.82
CA GLU A 19 -4.99 -7.56 -12.08
C GLU A 19 -5.84 -6.50 -11.36
N GLY A 20 -6.87 -5.97 -12.01
CA GLY A 20 -7.81 -5.04 -11.38
C GLY A 20 -8.52 -5.65 -10.16
N ARG A 21 -8.98 -6.91 -10.26
CA ARG A 21 -9.61 -7.63 -9.13
C ARG A 21 -8.61 -7.89 -8.00
N ARG A 22 -7.37 -8.25 -8.34
CA ARG A 22 -6.27 -8.47 -7.39
C ARG A 22 -6.03 -7.19 -6.60
N VAL A 23 -5.74 -6.07 -7.28
CA VAL A 23 -5.48 -4.77 -6.65
C VAL A 23 -6.66 -4.32 -5.78
N LYS A 24 -7.90 -4.41 -6.29
CA LYS A 24 -9.11 -4.03 -5.52
C LYS A 24 -9.25 -4.85 -4.23
N THR A 25 -8.98 -6.15 -4.30
CA THR A 25 -9.04 -7.04 -3.14
C THR A 25 -7.94 -6.70 -2.15
N SER A 26 -6.71 -6.53 -2.61
CA SER A 26 -5.57 -6.17 -1.76
C SER A 26 -5.74 -4.79 -1.10
N LEU A 27 -6.28 -3.79 -1.80
CA LEU A 27 -6.61 -2.48 -1.23
C LEU A 27 -7.69 -2.58 -0.15
N LYS A 28 -8.70 -3.43 -0.35
CA LYS A 28 -9.73 -3.68 0.68
C LYS A 28 -9.11 -4.33 1.93
N MET A 29 -8.21 -5.28 1.74
CA MET A 29 -7.57 -6.01 2.84
C MET A 29 -6.52 -5.17 3.59
N SER A 30 -5.92 -4.17 2.95
CA SER A 30 -4.84 -3.38 3.56
C SER A 30 -5.30 -2.44 4.66
N GLY A 31 -6.59 -2.08 4.69
CA GLY A 31 -7.13 -1.10 5.63
C GLY A 31 -6.69 0.34 5.36
N LEU A 32 -6.12 0.61 4.18
CA LEU A 32 -5.75 1.97 3.77
C LEU A 32 -7.01 2.85 3.61
N PRO A 33 -6.97 4.11 4.07
CA PRO A 33 -7.98 5.10 3.75
C PRO A 33 -8.14 5.28 2.23
N ILE A 34 -9.38 5.31 1.77
CA ILE A 34 -9.69 5.46 0.34
C ILE A 34 -9.42 6.89 -0.11
N GLY A 35 -8.91 7.05 -1.34
CA GLY A 35 -8.84 8.34 -2.01
C GLY A 35 -7.55 9.13 -1.77
N GLN A 36 -6.53 8.58 -1.11
CA GLN A 36 -5.21 9.21 -1.01
C GLN A 36 -4.27 8.54 -2.02
N THR A 37 -3.92 9.27 -3.08
CA THR A 37 -2.95 8.84 -4.10
C THR A 37 -1.81 9.83 -4.22
N LEU A 38 -0.77 9.47 -4.98
CA LEU A 38 0.34 10.40 -5.23
C LEU A 38 -0.08 11.51 -6.21
N GLU A 39 -1.02 11.24 -7.12
CA GLU A 39 -1.47 12.24 -8.10
C GLU A 39 -2.27 13.37 -7.46
N ASN A 40 -3.00 13.09 -6.38
CA ASN A 40 -3.83 14.08 -5.71
C ASN A 40 -3.16 14.76 -4.51
N PHE A 41 -1.86 14.50 -4.29
CA PHE A 41 -1.09 15.20 -3.27
C PHE A 41 -0.68 16.60 -3.77
N ASP A 42 -1.07 17.64 -3.03
CA ASP A 42 -0.69 19.01 -3.36
C ASP A 42 0.72 19.35 -2.85
N PHE A 43 1.72 19.19 -3.71
CA PHE A 43 3.09 19.59 -3.41
C PHE A 43 3.30 21.11 -3.42
N ALA A 44 2.38 21.90 -3.99
CA ALA A 44 2.49 23.37 -3.94
C ALA A 44 2.20 23.88 -2.52
N PHE A 45 1.30 23.21 -1.79
CA PHE A 45 1.03 23.48 -0.39
C PHE A 45 2.21 23.19 0.54
N GLN A 46 3.09 22.25 0.17
CA GLN A 46 4.27 21.89 0.97
C GLN A 46 5.55 21.83 0.13
N PRO A 47 6.17 22.99 -0.19
CA PRO A 47 7.34 23.06 -1.05
C PRO A 47 8.61 22.45 -0.41
N ALA A 48 8.62 22.23 0.91
CA ALA A 48 9.72 21.54 1.59
C ALA A 48 9.80 20.05 1.22
N ILE A 49 8.73 19.47 0.68
CA ILE A 49 8.73 18.07 0.22
C ILE A 49 9.18 18.02 -1.23
N GLU A 50 10.37 17.49 -1.43
CA GLU A 50 10.96 17.32 -2.75
C GLU A 50 10.20 16.21 -3.52
N ARG A 51 9.53 16.59 -4.62
CA ARG A 51 8.78 15.65 -5.49
C ARG A 51 9.64 14.48 -5.97
N SER A 52 10.90 14.73 -6.27
CA SER A 52 11.88 13.71 -6.71
C SER A 52 12.02 12.59 -5.68
N ARG A 53 12.13 12.91 -4.39
CA ARG A 53 12.25 11.92 -3.30
C ARG A 53 11.01 11.07 -3.19
N ILE A 54 9.83 11.69 -3.25
CA ILE A 54 8.57 10.96 -3.20
C ILE A 54 8.43 10.03 -4.42
N ALA A 55 8.84 10.49 -5.62
CA ALA A 55 8.87 9.66 -6.81
C ALA A 55 9.83 8.46 -6.66
N THR A 56 11.01 8.67 -6.06
CA THR A 56 11.94 7.58 -5.73
C THR A 56 11.30 6.56 -4.77
N LEU A 57 10.62 7.02 -3.71
CA LEU A 57 9.90 6.14 -2.79
C LEU A 57 8.75 5.38 -3.48
N ALA A 58 8.08 6.02 -4.45
CA ALA A 58 6.99 5.43 -5.22
C ALA A 58 7.44 4.26 -6.12
N THR A 59 8.74 4.13 -6.41
CA THR A 59 9.29 2.97 -7.14
C THR A 59 9.24 1.67 -6.33
N GLY A 60 9.05 1.76 -5.01
CA GLY A 60 9.07 0.62 -4.10
C GLY A 60 10.45 -0.02 -3.89
N ALA A 61 11.54 0.63 -4.31
CA ALA A 61 12.89 0.10 -4.10
C ALA A 61 13.19 -0.16 -2.62
N TRP A 62 12.78 0.75 -1.73
CA TRP A 62 12.92 0.60 -0.28
C TRP A 62 12.21 -0.65 0.26
N ILE A 63 11.06 -1.03 -0.31
CA ILE A 63 10.33 -2.25 0.06
C ILE A 63 11.15 -3.49 -0.31
N ARG A 64 11.70 -3.51 -1.53
CA ARG A 64 12.53 -4.61 -2.03
C ARG A 64 13.83 -4.76 -1.24
N ASN A 65 14.38 -3.64 -0.77
CA ASN A 65 15.59 -3.60 0.05
C ASN A 65 15.33 -3.84 1.55
N ALA A 66 14.08 -4.06 1.95
CA ALA A 66 13.67 -4.17 3.37
C ALA A 66 14.10 -2.95 4.22
N GLU A 67 14.11 -1.77 3.62
CA GLU A 67 14.40 -0.50 4.29
C GLU A 67 13.12 0.07 4.94
N THR A 68 13.30 0.89 5.98
CA THR A 68 12.19 1.56 6.67
C THR A 68 12.16 3.04 6.33
N VAL A 69 10.98 3.54 5.95
CA VAL A 69 10.74 4.95 5.67
C VAL A 69 10.06 5.60 6.88
N LEU A 70 10.71 6.62 7.46
CA LEU A 70 10.17 7.42 8.55
C LEU A 70 9.84 8.83 8.06
N MET A 71 8.59 9.28 8.26
CA MET A 71 8.16 10.63 7.92
C MET A 71 8.09 11.54 9.15
N GLN A 72 9.02 12.49 9.26
CA GLN A 72 9.11 13.45 10.35
C GLN A 72 8.76 14.88 9.89
N GLY A 73 8.27 15.72 10.82
CA GLY A 73 7.74 17.06 10.51
C GLY A 73 6.54 17.48 11.37
N PRO A 74 6.06 18.72 11.23
CA PRO A 74 4.88 19.23 11.94
C PRO A 74 3.58 18.47 11.60
N PRO A 75 2.52 18.57 12.43
CA PRO A 75 1.20 18.08 12.05
C PRO A 75 0.65 18.88 10.85
N GLY A 76 -0.24 18.27 10.07
CA GLY A 76 -0.90 18.94 8.94
C GLY A 76 -0.09 19.04 7.64
N VAL A 77 1.15 18.56 7.60
CA VAL A 77 2.02 18.63 6.40
C VAL A 77 1.81 17.49 5.39
N GLY A 78 0.73 16.71 5.55
CA GLY A 78 0.36 15.66 4.59
C GLY A 78 1.10 14.32 4.73
N LYS A 79 1.78 14.05 5.85
CA LYS A 79 2.50 12.78 6.07
C LYS A 79 1.62 11.54 5.98
N THR A 80 0.42 11.60 6.58
CA THR A 80 -0.54 10.50 6.53
C THR A 80 -0.94 10.25 5.08
N HIS A 81 -1.22 11.33 4.33
CA HIS A 81 -1.51 11.25 2.90
C HIS A 81 -0.40 10.55 2.13
N LEU A 82 0.84 11.02 2.27
CA LEU A 82 1.98 10.41 1.58
C LEU A 82 2.18 8.94 1.97
N SER A 83 2.01 8.60 3.25
CA SER A 83 2.12 7.22 3.72
C SER A 83 1.05 6.32 3.09
N VAL A 84 -0.19 6.79 3.04
CA VAL A 84 -1.30 6.05 2.44
C VAL A 84 -1.11 5.95 0.93
N ALA A 85 -0.72 7.02 0.26
CA ALA A 85 -0.46 7.04 -1.18
C ALA A 85 0.68 6.10 -1.59
N LEU A 86 1.78 6.07 -0.83
CA LEU A 86 2.86 5.10 -1.03
C LEU A 86 2.37 3.67 -0.78
N GLY A 87 1.52 3.46 0.22
CA GLY A 87 0.87 2.16 0.46
C GLY A 87 -0.02 1.71 -0.70
N THR A 88 -0.85 2.59 -1.24
CA THR A 88 -1.68 2.33 -2.42
C THR A 88 -0.80 1.92 -3.60
N ARG A 89 0.27 2.68 -3.84
CA ARG A 89 1.23 2.37 -4.91
C ARG A 89 1.93 1.02 -4.71
N ALA A 90 2.25 0.67 -3.46
CA ALA A 90 2.82 -0.64 -3.14
C ALA A 90 1.85 -1.79 -3.45
N VAL A 91 0.54 -1.62 -3.19
CA VAL A 91 -0.48 -2.62 -3.55
C VAL A 91 -0.58 -2.81 -5.06
N GLU A 92 -0.56 -1.71 -5.82
CA GLU A 92 -0.54 -1.75 -7.29
C GLU A 92 0.66 -2.55 -7.81
N MET A 93 1.84 -2.34 -7.21
CA MET A 93 3.08 -3.07 -7.52
C MET A 93 3.05 -4.55 -7.08
N GLY A 94 2.00 -5.02 -6.40
CA GLY A 94 1.88 -6.42 -5.98
C GLY A 94 2.29 -6.71 -4.54
N PHE A 95 2.68 -5.70 -3.75
CA PHE A 95 3.02 -5.90 -2.36
C PHE A 95 1.78 -6.03 -1.47
N SER A 96 1.90 -6.87 -0.44
CA SER A 96 0.90 -6.92 0.64
C SER A 96 1.16 -5.76 1.60
N VAL A 97 0.13 -4.96 1.87
CA VAL A 97 0.21 -3.77 2.72
C VAL A 97 -0.78 -3.90 3.88
N LEU A 98 -0.38 -3.41 5.04
CA LEU A 98 -1.25 -3.24 6.21
C LEU A 98 -1.08 -1.81 6.73
N TYR A 99 -2.19 -1.16 7.05
CA TYR A 99 -2.23 0.17 7.64
C TYR A 99 -2.81 0.10 9.05
N TYR A 100 -2.16 0.79 9.99
CA TYR A 100 -2.62 0.96 11.35
C TYR A 100 -2.53 2.41 11.77
N ARG A 101 -3.57 2.90 12.44
CA ARG A 101 -3.41 4.07 13.32
C ARG A 101 -2.62 3.66 14.57
N PHE A 102 -1.97 4.61 15.21
CA PHE A 102 -1.09 4.31 16.34
C PHE A 102 -1.85 3.64 17.52
N ASP A 103 -3.04 4.13 17.84
CA ASP A 103 -3.94 3.57 18.85
C ASP A 103 -4.35 2.11 18.53
N GLU A 104 -4.66 1.84 17.27
CA GLU A 104 -5.00 0.49 16.79
C GLU A 104 -3.81 -0.46 16.88
N LEU A 105 -2.63 0.01 16.47
CA LEU A 105 -1.40 -0.77 16.55
C LEU A 105 -1.07 -1.12 18.00
N MET A 106 -1.13 -0.15 18.90
CA MET A 106 -0.86 -0.38 20.33
C MET A 106 -1.82 -1.41 20.93
N THR A 107 -3.09 -1.36 20.55
CA THR A 107 -4.09 -2.33 21.01
C THR A 107 -3.79 -3.73 20.46
N ALA A 108 -3.48 -3.84 19.17
CA ALA A 108 -3.11 -5.11 18.53
C ALA A 108 -1.85 -5.73 19.16
N LEU A 109 -0.81 -4.92 19.39
CA LEU A 109 0.44 -5.38 20.01
C LEU A 109 0.25 -5.84 21.46
N LYS A 110 -0.61 -5.18 22.24
CA LYS A 110 -0.94 -5.62 23.60
C LYS A 110 -1.63 -6.98 23.63
N VAL A 111 -2.56 -7.21 22.70
CA VAL A 111 -3.21 -8.52 22.55
C VAL A 111 -2.19 -9.58 22.16
N ASP A 112 -1.33 -9.29 21.19
CA ASP A 112 -0.31 -10.21 20.70
C ASP A 112 0.76 -10.53 21.76
N ALA A 113 1.09 -9.58 22.64
CA ALA A 113 2.02 -9.81 23.76
C ALA A 113 1.52 -10.87 24.75
N GLY A 114 0.20 -11.09 24.83
CA GLY A 114 -0.41 -12.14 25.65
C GLY A 114 -0.44 -13.52 25.00
N LEU A 115 0.00 -13.65 23.74
CA LEU A 115 -0.07 -14.91 22.97
C LEU A 115 1.29 -15.62 22.91
N PRO A 116 1.31 -16.96 22.96
CA PRO A 116 2.54 -17.72 22.78
C PRO A 116 3.10 -17.56 21.34
N PRO A 117 4.44 -17.54 21.14
CA PRO A 117 5.08 -17.26 19.85
C PRO A 117 4.61 -18.13 18.67
N ALA A 118 4.17 -19.36 18.94
CA ALA A 118 3.63 -20.28 17.93
C ALA A 118 2.34 -19.76 17.27
N GLN A 119 1.53 -18.97 18.00
CA GLN A 119 0.27 -18.42 17.51
C GLN A 119 0.45 -17.11 16.72
N LEU A 120 1.54 -16.38 16.97
CA LEU A 120 1.85 -15.11 16.29
C LEU A 120 2.16 -15.29 14.79
N LYS A 121 2.82 -16.40 14.40
CA LYS A 121 3.14 -16.69 12.99
C LYS A 121 1.90 -16.84 12.09
N ARG A 122 0.78 -17.33 12.64
CA ARG A 122 -0.48 -17.51 11.89
C ARG A 122 -1.24 -16.22 11.63
N ARG A 123 -1.04 -15.17 12.45
CA ARG A 123 -1.75 -13.90 12.31
C ARG A 123 -1.10 -12.93 11.31
N ARG A 124 0.21 -13.02 11.09
CA ARG A 124 1.01 -11.98 10.43
C ARG A 124 0.64 -11.60 8.99
N TYR A 125 -0.14 -12.41 8.25
CA TYR A 125 -0.33 -12.17 6.81
C TYR A 125 -1.77 -12.16 6.29
N MET A 126 -2.79 -12.60 7.04
CA MET A 126 -4.07 -12.96 6.39
C MET A 126 -5.39 -12.73 7.13
N ASN A 127 -5.49 -11.93 8.20
CA ASN A 127 -6.81 -11.74 8.81
C ASN A 127 -7.06 -10.33 9.38
N ARG A 128 -7.46 -9.40 8.50
CA ARG A 128 -8.70 -8.67 8.77
C ARG A 128 -9.83 -9.50 8.17
N ARG A 129 -10.36 -10.46 8.95
CA ARG A 129 -11.63 -11.08 8.64
C ARG A 129 -12.67 -9.95 8.59
N CYS A 130 -13.43 -9.91 7.50
CA CYS A 130 -14.79 -9.41 7.54
C CYS A 130 -15.58 -10.09 8.66
#